data_AF-A0AAD5Z4G6-F1
#
_entry.id   AF-A0AAD5Z4G6-F1
#
_cell.length_a   1.000
_cell.length_b   1.000
_cell.length_c   1.000
_cell.angle_alpha   90.00
_cell.angle_beta   90.00
_cell.angle_gamma   90.00
#
_symmetry.space_group_name_H-M   'P 1'
#
loop_
_entity.id
_entity.type
_entity.pdbx_description
1 polymer ?
#
loop_
_entity_poly.entity_id
_entity_poly.type
_entity_poly.pdbx_seq_one_letter_code
_entity_poly.pdbx_strand_id
1 'polypeptide(L)'
;MRQKTEHVDRLSKLPDSILTHILSFLPTRKAIQTSLLAKRYRNLWASVPVLDFHFHDSHPLDEYAEKRSCECEEKFVKFVDGVFEHREPLTLDALKLVLIDDNSDFAPATTWLDSAAMLKPKFLSAKILTEACTCCFEIPESVFTSESLQKLVLKLSFDSISPRYVNLPNLKMLSLSTVSIEDGAMEKLSSGLPLLEEMVLCNCILNSCSIYSSTMKRLVLDNCHSDITSPPDILISIPSLAFLKIHNCTVRKLKFKKLESLVKAQIHCTEFSNEEPLFLTGLLNVTSLKLVIPMV
;
A
#
# COMPACT_ATOMS: atom_id res chain seq x y z
N MET A 1 37.93 -44.52 -18.47
CA MET A 1 37.31 -44.12 -17.19
C MET A 1 36.75 -42.70 -17.36
N ARG A 2 35.42 -42.53 -17.42
CA ARG A 2 34.81 -41.19 -17.41
C ARG A 2 34.80 -40.70 -15.96
N GLN A 3 35.59 -39.66 -15.66
CA GLN A 3 35.51 -38.98 -14.37
C GLN A 3 34.11 -38.37 -14.24
N LYS A 4 33.31 -38.90 -13.32
CA LYS A 4 32.06 -38.31 -12.90
C LYS A 4 32.45 -37.15 -11.99
N THR A 5 32.47 -35.93 -12.51
CA THR A 5 32.54 -34.73 -11.68
C THR A 5 31.30 -34.73 -10.79
N GLU A 6 31.45 -35.09 -9.52
CA GLU A 6 30.41 -34.90 -8.52
C GLU A 6 30.12 -33.41 -8.45
N HIS A 7 29.01 -33.00 -9.07
CA HIS A 7 28.46 -31.67 -8.85
C HIS A 7 28.06 -31.63 -7.37
N VAL A 8 28.89 -31.00 -6.54
CA VAL A 8 28.59 -30.83 -5.13
C VAL A 8 27.32 -30.00 -5.06
N ASP A 9 26.22 -30.62 -4.62
CA ASP A 9 24.99 -29.90 -4.33
C ASP A 9 25.21 -29.03 -3.09
N ARG A 10 25.51 -27.76 -3.35
CA ARG A 10 25.76 -26.77 -2.30
C ARG A 10 24.46 -26.25 -1.70
N LEU A 11 23.34 -26.36 -2.42
CA LEU A 11 22.04 -25.84 -1.99
C LEU A 11 21.47 -26.75 -0.89
N SER A 12 21.62 -28.08 -1.03
CA SER A 12 21.21 -29.03 0.01
C SER A 12 22.05 -28.98 1.28
N LYS A 13 23.20 -28.30 1.29
CA LYS A 13 24.04 -28.09 2.49
C LYS A 13 23.67 -26.85 3.29
N LEU A 14 22.83 -25.96 2.76
CA LEU A 14 22.43 -24.75 3.47
C LEU A 14 21.51 -25.08 4.65
N PRO A 15 21.55 -24.33 5.76
CA PRO A 15 20.56 -24.43 6.83
C PRO A 15 19.15 -24.03 6.35
N ASP A 16 18.11 -24.55 7.00
CA ASP A 16 16.71 -24.26 6.63
C ASP A 16 16.40 -22.76 6.71
N SER A 17 16.97 -22.04 7.68
CA SER A 17 16.82 -20.59 7.79
C SER A 17 17.34 -19.81 6.57
N ILE A 18 18.39 -20.30 5.93
CA ILE A 18 18.92 -19.69 4.70
C ILE A 18 18.02 -20.05 3.51
N LEU A 19 17.51 -21.29 3.48
CA LEU A 19 16.57 -21.71 2.44
C LEU A 19 15.25 -20.92 2.52
N THR A 20 14.66 -20.74 3.70
CA THR A 20 13.44 -19.93 3.87
C THR A 20 13.68 -18.47 3.53
N HIS A 21 14.86 -17.93 3.82
CA HIS A 21 15.27 -16.60 3.37
C HIS A 21 15.40 -16.51 1.84
N ILE A 22 15.95 -17.54 1.17
CA ILE A 22 15.99 -17.58 -0.30
C ILE A 22 14.56 -17.65 -0.87
N LEU A 23 13.70 -18.49 -0.29
CA LEU A 23 12.31 -18.64 -0.73
C LEU A 23 11.48 -17.37 -0.50
N SER A 24 11.82 -16.52 0.45
CA SER A 24 11.10 -15.25 0.70
C SER A 24 11.26 -14.20 -0.40
N PHE A 25 12.20 -14.41 -1.33
CA PHE A 25 12.33 -13.60 -2.53
C PHE A 25 11.45 -14.08 -3.70
N LEU A 26 10.74 -15.20 -3.54
CA LEU A 26 9.86 -15.76 -4.56
C LEU A 26 8.40 -15.42 -4.25
N PRO A 27 7.54 -15.28 -5.29
CA PRO A 27 6.09 -15.36 -5.11
C PRO A 27 5.70 -16.62 -4.36
N THR A 28 4.68 -16.55 -3.49
CA THR A 28 4.28 -17.67 -2.62
C THR A 28 4.05 -18.95 -3.41
N ARG A 29 3.41 -18.85 -4.58
CA ARG A 29 3.17 -19.99 -5.48
C ARG A 29 4.47 -20.68 -5.90
N LYS A 30 5.49 -19.91 -6.27
CA LYS A 30 6.80 -20.45 -6.68
C LYS A 30 7.57 -21.02 -5.50
N ALA A 31 7.51 -20.38 -4.33
CA ALA A 31 8.08 -20.91 -3.10
C ALA A 31 7.49 -22.29 -2.77
N ILE A 32 6.16 -22.44 -2.87
CA ILE A 32 5.48 -23.72 -2.66
C ILE A 32 5.87 -24.75 -3.73
N GLN A 33 6.01 -24.37 -5.00
CA GLN A 33 6.44 -25.29 -6.07
C GLN A 33 7.83 -25.89 -5.81
N THR A 34 8.71 -25.22 -5.05
CA THR A 34 10.00 -25.80 -4.66
C THR A 34 9.86 -27.07 -3.80
N SER A 35 8.71 -27.29 -3.16
CA SER A 35 8.38 -28.52 -2.44
C SER A 35 8.49 -29.78 -3.30
N LEU A 36 8.36 -29.64 -4.62
CA LEU A 36 8.46 -30.74 -5.58
C LEU A 36 9.91 -31.12 -5.91
N LEU A 37 10.88 -30.25 -5.60
CA LEU A 37 12.28 -30.44 -6.00
C LEU A 37 13.01 -31.45 -5.11
N ALA A 38 12.72 -31.47 -3.81
CA ALA A 38 13.27 -32.46 -2.87
C ALA A 38 12.47 -32.54 -1.58
N LYS A 39 12.56 -33.69 -0.89
CA LYS A 39 11.87 -33.95 0.40
C LYS A 39 12.09 -32.84 1.43
N ARG A 40 13.30 -32.26 1.48
CA ARG A 40 13.65 -31.19 2.41
C ARG A 40 12.84 -29.90 2.19
N TYR A 41 12.46 -29.59 0.94
CA TYR A 41 11.71 -28.38 0.61
C TYR A 41 10.21 -28.52 0.85
N ARG A 42 9.73 -29.74 1.14
CA ARG A 42 8.29 -30.06 1.18
C ARG A 42 7.50 -29.13 2.10
N ASN A 43 8.09 -28.77 3.24
CA ASN A 43 7.45 -27.97 4.27
C ASN A 43 8.13 -26.61 4.51
N LEU A 44 9.27 -26.32 3.87
CA LEU A 44 10.02 -25.08 4.13
C LEU A 44 9.21 -23.82 3.81
N TRP A 45 8.34 -23.90 2.79
CA TRP A 45 7.49 -22.79 2.40
C TRP A 45 6.55 -22.33 3.55
N ALA A 46 6.15 -23.25 4.44
CA ALA A 46 5.24 -22.95 5.54
C ALA A 46 5.85 -22.01 6.59
N SER A 47 7.19 -21.99 6.69
CA SER A 47 7.97 -21.12 7.57
C SER A 47 8.45 -19.83 6.90
N VAL A 48 8.09 -19.59 5.63
CA VAL A 48 8.54 -18.39 4.90
C VAL A 48 7.84 -17.14 5.48
N PRO A 49 8.60 -16.11 5.90
CA PRO A 49 8.03 -14.93 6.57
C PRO A 49 7.42 -13.91 5.59
N VAL A 50 7.44 -14.19 4.29
CA VAL A 50 6.89 -13.32 3.24
C VAL A 50 5.79 -14.08 2.50
N LEU A 51 4.62 -13.48 2.42
CA LEU A 51 3.54 -13.92 1.55
C LEU A 51 3.39 -12.92 0.40
N ASP A 52 3.47 -13.40 -0.83
CA ASP A 52 3.38 -12.60 -2.04
C ASP A 52 2.44 -13.30 -3.04
N PHE A 53 1.21 -12.78 -3.14
CA PHE A 53 0.09 -13.37 -3.85
C PHE A 53 -0.30 -12.50 -5.04
N HIS A 54 -0.35 -13.12 -6.23
CA HIS A 54 -0.71 -12.50 -7.49
C HIS A 54 -1.80 -13.33 -8.17
N PHE A 55 -2.96 -12.73 -8.43
CA PHE A 55 -4.11 -13.43 -9.03
C PHE A 55 -3.78 -14.01 -10.43
N HIS A 56 -2.85 -13.38 -11.15
CA HIS A 56 -2.49 -13.73 -12.53
C HIS A 56 -1.06 -14.21 -12.72
N ASP A 57 -0.48 -14.92 -11.74
CA ASP A 57 0.82 -15.61 -11.91
C ASP A 57 0.74 -16.86 -12.84
N SER A 58 -0.31 -17.00 -13.65
CA SER A 58 -0.43 -17.98 -14.74
C SER A 58 0.21 -17.47 -16.03
N HIS A 59 0.71 -18.40 -16.85
CA HIS A 59 1.70 -18.20 -17.91
C HIS A 59 1.45 -17.00 -18.87
N PRO A 60 2.52 -16.33 -19.36
CA PRO A 60 2.44 -15.32 -20.43
C PRO A 60 1.96 -15.84 -21.80
N LEU A 61 1.57 -17.11 -21.91
CA LEU A 61 1.09 -17.74 -23.15
C LEU A 61 -0.43 -17.79 -23.25
N ASP A 62 -1.16 -17.32 -22.23
CA ASP A 62 -2.62 -17.15 -22.30
C ASP A 62 -2.98 -15.84 -23.01
N GLU A 63 -2.49 -15.68 -24.25
CA GLU A 63 -2.70 -14.52 -25.12
C GLU A 63 -4.13 -14.46 -25.71
N TYR A 64 -5.03 -15.35 -25.26
CA TYR A 64 -6.42 -15.47 -25.73
C TYR A 64 -7.46 -15.60 -24.60
N ALA A 65 -7.24 -14.97 -23.44
CA ALA A 65 -8.20 -15.01 -22.35
C ALA A 65 -9.37 -14.01 -22.54
N GLU A 66 -10.13 -14.13 -23.63
CA GLU A 66 -11.41 -13.42 -23.85
C GLU A 66 -12.57 -14.00 -23.01
N LYS A 67 -12.27 -14.91 -22.08
CA LYS A 67 -13.23 -15.42 -21.10
C LYS A 67 -12.49 -15.82 -19.81
N ARG A 68 -12.15 -14.83 -18.99
CA ARG A 68 -11.71 -15.11 -17.62
C ARG A 68 -12.92 -15.65 -16.85
N SER A 69 -12.84 -16.91 -16.46
CA SER A 69 -13.95 -17.66 -15.86
C SER A 69 -13.86 -17.65 -14.33
N CYS A 70 -15.01 -17.75 -13.65
CA CYS A 70 -15.13 -17.96 -12.20
C CYS A 70 -14.26 -19.12 -11.65
N GLU A 71 -13.90 -20.10 -12.49
CA GLU A 71 -13.05 -21.23 -12.12
C GLU A 71 -11.61 -20.81 -11.73
N CYS A 72 -11.06 -19.77 -12.37
CA CYS A 72 -9.71 -19.26 -12.05
C CYS A 72 -9.69 -18.58 -10.68
N GLU A 73 -10.74 -17.83 -10.37
CA GLU A 73 -10.99 -17.20 -9.07
C GLU A 73 -11.07 -18.25 -7.96
N GLU A 74 -11.93 -19.26 -8.12
CA GLU A 74 -12.09 -20.32 -7.12
C GLU A 74 -10.79 -21.08 -6.84
N LYS A 75 -9.99 -21.37 -7.88
CA LYS A 75 -8.68 -22.02 -7.73
C LYS A 75 -7.69 -21.14 -6.98
N PHE A 76 -7.72 -19.83 -7.22
CA PHE A 76 -6.85 -18.90 -6.50
C PHE A 76 -7.28 -18.75 -5.05
N VAL A 77 -8.58 -18.63 -4.79
CA VAL A 77 -9.13 -18.54 -3.43
C VAL A 77 -8.73 -19.76 -2.61
N LYS A 78 -8.99 -20.97 -3.12
CA LYS A 78 -8.56 -22.22 -2.47
C LYS A 78 -7.05 -22.29 -2.24
N PHE A 79 -6.27 -21.72 -3.16
CA PHE A 79 -4.82 -21.65 -3.00
C PHE A 79 -4.41 -20.72 -1.85
N VAL A 80 -4.95 -19.50 -1.79
CA VAL A 80 -4.63 -18.54 -0.73
C VAL A 80 -5.10 -19.05 0.63
N ASP A 81 -6.33 -19.56 0.71
CA ASP A 81 -6.88 -20.16 1.93
C ASP A 81 -6.02 -21.31 2.42
N GLY A 82 -5.65 -22.23 1.52
CA GLY A 82 -4.76 -23.35 1.85
C GLY A 82 -3.39 -22.88 2.38
N VAL A 83 -2.86 -21.75 1.90
CA VAL A 83 -1.61 -21.19 2.44
C VAL A 83 -1.79 -20.68 3.87
N PHE A 84 -2.88 -19.97 4.17
CA PHE A 84 -3.15 -19.50 5.54
C PHE A 84 -3.44 -20.65 6.51
N GLU A 85 -4.09 -21.72 6.05
CA GLU A 85 -4.39 -22.91 6.86
C GLU A 85 -3.15 -23.75 7.20
N HIS A 86 -2.20 -23.88 6.27
CA HIS A 86 -1.10 -24.84 6.39
C HIS A 86 0.25 -24.20 6.72
N ARG A 87 0.33 -22.86 6.78
CA ARG A 87 1.55 -22.17 7.21
C ARG A 87 1.79 -22.34 8.70
N GLU A 88 3.04 -22.17 9.12
CA GLU A 88 3.36 -22.09 10.54
C GLU A 88 2.84 -20.77 11.14
N PRO A 89 2.45 -20.76 12.43
CA PRO A 89 1.95 -19.58 13.14
C PRO A 89 3.09 -18.61 13.51
N LEU A 90 3.91 -18.25 12.51
CA LEU A 90 5.02 -17.33 12.62
C LEU A 90 4.62 -15.96 12.11
N THR A 91 5.22 -14.92 12.72
CA THR A 91 5.03 -13.53 12.30
C THR A 91 5.51 -13.32 10.87
N LEU A 92 4.84 -12.43 10.15
CA LEU A 92 5.23 -12.03 8.80
C LEU A 92 6.23 -10.87 8.84
N ASP A 93 7.20 -10.92 7.93
CA ASP A 93 7.95 -9.74 7.53
C ASP A 93 7.12 -8.93 6.52
N ALA A 94 6.48 -9.60 5.56
CA ALA A 94 5.64 -8.92 4.57
C ALA A 94 4.45 -9.74 4.07
N LEU A 95 3.35 -9.04 3.77
CA LEU A 95 2.25 -9.51 2.94
C LEU A 95 2.14 -8.60 1.72
N LYS A 96 2.10 -9.20 0.53
CA LYS A 96 1.74 -8.52 -0.72
C LYS A 96 0.61 -9.26 -1.39
N LEU A 97 -0.43 -8.52 -1.75
CA LEU A 97 -1.63 -9.03 -2.38
C LEU A 97 -1.91 -8.18 -3.63
N VAL A 98 -1.92 -8.82 -4.80
CA VAL A 98 -2.19 -8.19 -6.09
C VAL A 98 -3.33 -8.91 -6.77
N LEU A 99 -4.50 -8.28 -6.73
CA LEU A 99 -5.76 -8.73 -7.30
C LEU A 99 -6.18 -7.68 -8.34
N ILE A 100 -6.12 -8.04 -9.62
CA ILE A 100 -6.44 -7.13 -10.72
C ILE A 100 -7.25 -7.93 -11.73
N ASP A 101 -8.57 -7.80 -11.69
CA ASP A 101 -9.44 -8.36 -12.71
C ASP A 101 -10.79 -7.66 -12.67
N ASP A 102 -11.24 -7.17 -13.82
CA ASP A 102 -12.44 -6.34 -13.93
C ASP A 102 -13.73 -7.15 -13.76
N ASN A 103 -13.63 -8.49 -13.82
CA ASN A 103 -14.76 -9.40 -13.76
C ASN A 103 -14.85 -10.21 -12.46
N SER A 104 -13.85 -10.11 -11.58
CA SER A 104 -13.82 -10.87 -10.32
C SER A 104 -14.24 -10.02 -9.14
N ASP A 105 -15.06 -10.61 -8.28
CA ASP A 105 -15.36 -10.09 -6.95
C ASP A 105 -14.35 -10.68 -5.97
N PHE A 106 -13.40 -9.87 -5.51
CA PHE A 106 -12.41 -10.29 -4.54
C PHE A 106 -12.92 -10.21 -3.09
N ALA A 107 -14.19 -10.56 -2.84
CA ALA A 107 -14.78 -10.60 -1.50
C ALA A 107 -13.90 -11.28 -0.43
N PRO A 108 -13.16 -12.38 -0.71
CA PRO A 108 -12.26 -12.99 0.27
C PRO A 108 -11.07 -12.11 0.71
N ALA A 109 -10.74 -11.06 -0.04
CA ALA A 109 -9.59 -10.20 0.22
C ALA A 109 -9.64 -9.55 1.61
N THR A 110 -10.83 -9.15 2.09
CA THR A 110 -11.00 -8.59 3.43
C THR A 110 -10.58 -9.61 4.49
N THR A 111 -11.01 -10.86 4.36
CA THR A 111 -10.64 -11.96 5.28
C THR A 111 -9.15 -12.27 5.23
N TRP A 112 -8.53 -12.24 4.04
CA TRP A 112 -7.09 -12.47 3.90
C TRP A 112 -6.26 -11.36 4.54
N LEU A 113 -6.69 -10.10 4.38
CA LEU A 113 -6.02 -8.97 5.03
C LEU A 113 -6.17 -9.03 6.55
N ASP A 114 -7.35 -9.42 7.05
CA ASP A 114 -7.59 -9.56 8.48
C ASP A 114 -6.73 -10.68 9.09
N SER A 115 -6.74 -11.85 8.46
CA SER A 115 -5.90 -12.99 8.84
C SER A 115 -4.41 -12.65 8.80
N ALA A 116 -3.98 -11.90 7.78
CA ALA A 116 -2.59 -11.47 7.67
C ALA A 116 -2.22 -10.43 8.72
N ALA A 117 -3.10 -9.48 9.06
CA ALA A 117 -2.85 -8.50 10.12
C ALA A 117 -2.60 -9.18 11.48
N MET A 118 -3.30 -10.28 11.76
CA MET A 118 -3.09 -11.11 12.94
C MET A 118 -1.71 -11.77 12.99
N LEU A 119 -1.07 -11.97 11.83
CA LEU A 119 0.31 -12.47 11.71
C LEU A 119 1.36 -11.35 11.88
N LYS A 120 0.95 -10.14 12.29
CA LYS A 120 1.82 -9.02 12.66
C LYS A 120 2.89 -8.69 11.61
N PRO A 121 2.50 -8.41 10.35
CA PRO A 121 3.43 -8.04 9.30
C PRO A 121 4.12 -6.72 9.62
N LYS A 122 5.38 -6.58 9.20
CA LYS A 122 6.07 -5.28 9.18
C LYS A 122 5.71 -4.48 7.93
N PHE A 123 5.40 -5.16 6.83
CA PHE A 123 4.98 -4.55 5.57
C PHE A 123 3.70 -5.20 5.06
N LEU A 124 2.68 -4.38 4.77
CA LEU A 124 1.46 -4.81 4.10
C LEU A 124 1.27 -3.99 2.82
N SER A 125 1.12 -4.69 1.70
CA SER A 125 0.77 -4.12 0.41
C SER A 125 -0.47 -4.80 -0.15
N ALA A 126 -1.54 -4.06 -0.38
CA ALA A 126 -2.72 -4.55 -1.08
C ALA A 126 -2.97 -3.70 -2.32
N LYS A 127 -2.96 -4.33 -3.49
CA LYS A 127 -3.36 -3.75 -4.77
C LYS A 127 -4.57 -4.54 -5.25
N ILE A 128 -5.76 -3.99 -5.07
CA ILE A 128 -7.04 -4.64 -5.37
C ILE A 128 -7.77 -3.73 -6.35
N LEU A 129 -7.81 -4.12 -7.62
CA LEU A 129 -8.40 -3.34 -8.71
C LEU A 129 -9.42 -4.21 -9.43
N THR A 130 -10.69 -3.83 -9.36
CA THR A 130 -11.81 -4.48 -10.04
C THR A 130 -12.82 -3.42 -10.49
N GLU A 131 -13.52 -3.70 -11.59
CA GLU A 131 -14.70 -2.96 -12.07
C GLU A 131 -16.01 -3.74 -11.79
N ALA A 132 -15.91 -4.96 -11.26
CA ALA A 132 -17.05 -5.79 -10.89
C ALA A 132 -17.73 -5.21 -9.65
N CYS A 133 -18.64 -4.27 -9.87
CA CYS A 133 -19.28 -3.51 -8.81
C CYS A 133 -20.54 -4.22 -8.29
N THR A 134 -20.44 -4.89 -7.13
CA THR A 134 -21.63 -5.20 -6.29
C THR A 134 -21.42 -4.97 -4.79
N CYS A 135 -20.18 -4.85 -4.29
CA CYS A 135 -19.92 -4.46 -2.90
C CYS A 135 -18.65 -3.59 -2.79
N CYS A 136 -18.70 -2.58 -1.91
CA CYS A 136 -17.51 -1.77 -1.59
C CYS A 136 -16.51 -2.65 -0.85
N PHE A 137 -15.26 -2.73 -1.31
CA PHE A 137 -14.24 -3.46 -0.59
C PHE A 137 -13.90 -2.69 0.70
N GLU A 138 -14.16 -3.31 1.84
CA GLU A 138 -13.80 -2.73 3.14
C GLU A 138 -12.45 -3.26 3.60
N ILE A 139 -11.53 -2.33 3.90
CA ILE A 139 -10.28 -2.67 4.55
C ILE A 139 -10.58 -3.00 6.02
N PRO A 140 -10.15 -4.16 6.51
CA PRO A 140 -10.43 -4.55 7.89
C PRO A 140 -9.71 -3.63 8.89
N GLU A 141 -10.38 -3.33 10.01
CA GLU A 141 -9.86 -2.46 11.09
C GLU A 141 -8.54 -2.96 11.68
N SER A 142 -8.28 -4.27 11.62
CA SER A 142 -7.03 -4.89 12.04
C SER A 142 -5.82 -4.33 11.27
N VAL A 143 -5.99 -3.90 10.02
CA VAL A 143 -4.93 -3.24 9.23
C VAL A 143 -4.60 -1.86 9.79
N PHE A 144 -5.58 -1.15 10.35
CA PHE A 144 -5.40 0.20 10.95
C PHE A 144 -5.03 0.18 12.43
N THR A 145 -4.97 -1.01 13.05
CA THR A 145 -4.63 -1.20 14.47
C THR A 145 -3.40 -2.11 14.68
N SER A 146 -2.69 -2.46 13.59
CA SER A 146 -1.52 -3.33 13.62
C SER A 146 -0.29 -2.65 14.25
N GLU A 147 0.12 -3.13 15.42
CA GLU A 147 1.26 -2.59 16.16
C GLU A 147 2.61 -2.88 15.51
N SER A 148 2.72 -3.93 14.69
CA SER A 148 3.97 -4.33 14.02
C SER A 148 4.25 -3.58 12.74
N LEU A 149 3.22 -2.96 12.16
CA LEU A 149 3.25 -2.44 10.80
C LEU A 149 4.15 -1.20 10.72
N GLN A 150 5.12 -1.24 9.81
CA GLN A 150 6.07 -0.15 9.55
C GLN A 150 5.81 0.50 8.20
N LYS A 151 5.24 -0.25 7.25
CA LYS A 151 4.89 0.22 5.91
C LYS A 151 3.53 -0.32 5.50
N LEU A 152 2.65 0.58 5.08
CA LEU A 152 1.32 0.28 4.56
C LEU A 152 1.18 0.88 3.15
N VAL A 153 0.88 0.04 2.17
CA VAL A 153 0.62 0.45 0.78
C VAL A 153 -0.73 -0.12 0.36
N LEU A 154 -1.67 0.76 0.03
CA LEU A 154 -3.01 0.39 -0.40
C LEU A 154 -3.29 1.05 -1.74
N LYS A 155 -3.67 0.25 -2.73
CA LYS A 155 -4.11 0.71 -4.05
C LYS A 155 -5.42 0.03 -4.40
N LEU A 156 -6.53 0.76 -4.41
CA LEU A 156 -7.89 0.20 -4.49
C LEU A 156 -8.65 0.72 -5.72
N SER A 157 -9.96 0.43 -5.84
CA SER A 157 -10.82 0.90 -6.94
C SER A 157 -11.71 2.07 -6.51
N PHE A 158 -11.13 3.08 -5.87
CA PHE A 158 -11.83 4.20 -5.22
C PHE A 158 -12.68 3.80 -4.01
N ASP A 159 -12.40 2.64 -3.41
CA ASP A 159 -13.03 2.21 -2.16
C ASP A 159 -12.81 3.22 -1.03
N SER A 160 -13.83 3.36 -0.17
CA SER A 160 -13.85 4.33 0.91
C SER A 160 -12.94 3.93 2.08
N ILE A 161 -12.12 4.87 2.54
CA ILE A 161 -11.29 4.80 3.74
C ILE A 161 -12.01 5.54 4.85
N SER A 162 -12.63 4.79 5.76
CA SER A 162 -13.31 5.32 6.95
C SER A 162 -13.06 4.45 8.19
N PRO A 163 -11.80 4.34 8.66
CA PRO A 163 -11.50 3.56 9.85
C PRO A 163 -12.26 4.14 11.06
N ARG A 164 -12.79 3.28 11.92
CA ARG A 164 -13.37 3.73 13.20
C ARG A 164 -12.30 4.27 14.12
N TYR A 165 -11.12 3.65 14.10
CA TYR A 165 -9.98 4.01 14.94
C TYR A 165 -8.66 3.70 14.21
N VAL A 166 -7.64 4.52 14.43
CA VAL A 166 -6.31 4.31 13.86
C VAL A 166 -5.30 4.30 15.01
N ASN A 167 -4.52 3.23 15.08
CA ASN A 167 -3.38 3.10 15.99
C ASN A 167 -2.31 2.23 15.34
N LEU A 168 -1.39 2.88 14.62
CA LEU A 168 -0.24 2.22 14.00
C LEU A 168 1.04 2.82 14.59
N PRO A 169 1.41 2.41 15.82
CA PRO A 169 2.46 3.08 16.60
C PRO A 169 3.84 3.02 15.95
N ASN A 170 4.08 2.05 15.06
CA ASN A 170 5.36 1.84 14.38
C ASN A 170 5.35 2.21 12.89
N LEU A 171 4.25 2.76 12.36
CA LEU A 171 4.14 3.06 10.94
C LEU A 171 5.02 4.25 10.56
N LYS A 172 5.92 4.03 9.60
CA LYS A 172 6.83 5.03 9.06
C LYS A 172 6.43 5.51 7.67
N MET A 173 5.73 4.68 6.90
CA MET A 173 5.30 4.99 5.55
C MET A 173 3.85 4.57 5.32
N LEU A 174 3.03 5.51 4.89
CA LEU A 174 1.67 5.29 4.42
C LEU A 174 1.57 5.73 2.96
N SER A 175 1.16 4.81 2.08
CA SER A 175 0.84 5.11 0.68
C SER A 175 -0.57 4.66 0.39
N LEU A 176 -1.45 5.60 0.04
CA LEU A 176 -2.80 5.33 -0.42
C LEU A 176 -2.91 5.75 -1.89
N SER A 177 -3.56 4.92 -2.71
CA SER A 177 -3.75 5.21 -4.12
C SER A 177 -5.11 4.76 -4.59
N THR A 178 -5.76 5.56 -5.43
CA THR A 178 -7.09 5.23 -5.99
C THR A 178 -8.06 4.85 -4.88
N VAL A 179 -8.22 5.72 -3.88
CA VAL A 179 -9.13 5.56 -2.73
C VAL A 179 -9.97 6.81 -2.53
N SER A 180 -11.15 6.66 -1.91
CA SER A 180 -11.92 7.79 -1.39
C SER A 180 -11.67 7.96 0.10
N ILE A 181 -11.19 9.13 0.55
CA ILE A 181 -10.97 9.41 1.98
C ILE A 181 -12.17 10.16 2.53
N GLU A 182 -12.94 9.47 3.37
CA GLU A 182 -14.16 10.00 3.98
C GLU A 182 -13.90 11.09 5.03
N ASP A 183 -14.95 11.84 5.36
CA ASP A 183 -14.88 12.91 6.36
C ASP A 183 -14.39 12.40 7.73
N GLY A 184 -13.43 13.13 8.31
CA GLY A 184 -12.81 12.77 9.59
C GLY A 184 -11.76 11.65 9.51
N ALA A 185 -11.64 10.94 8.37
CA ALA A 185 -10.66 9.86 8.25
C ALA A 185 -9.22 10.39 8.22
N MET A 186 -8.99 11.54 7.59
CA MET A 186 -7.66 12.17 7.55
C MET A 186 -7.17 12.61 8.94
N GLU A 187 -8.08 13.08 9.80
CA GLU A 187 -7.80 13.46 11.17
C GLU A 187 -7.45 12.24 12.03
N LYS A 188 -8.15 11.11 11.83
CA LYS A 188 -7.83 9.83 12.49
C LYS A 188 -6.46 9.31 12.03
N LEU A 189 -6.18 9.36 10.73
CA LEU A 189 -4.86 9.01 10.19
C LEU A 189 -3.77 9.94 10.75
N SER A 190 -4.01 11.24 10.86
CA SER A 190 -3.01 12.18 11.39
C SER A 190 -2.70 11.96 12.88
N SER A 191 -3.69 11.55 13.68
CA SER A 191 -3.52 11.30 15.12
C SER A 191 -3.02 9.90 15.46
N GLY A 192 -3.33 8.90 14.64
CA GLY A 192 -3.02 7.49 14.90
C GLY A 192 -1.64 7.03 14.46
N LEU A 193 -0.80 7.91 13.89
CA LEU A 193 0.45 7.58 13.21
C LEU A 193 1.65 8.35 13.81
N PRO A 194 2.07 8.07 15.06
CA PRO A 194 3.03 8.91 15.78
C PRO A 194 4.45 8.92 15.19
N LEU A 195 4.87 7.84 14.51
CA LEU A 195 6.22 7.70 13.92
C LEU A 195 6.25 7.87 12.39
N LEU A 196 5.18 8.41 11.81
CA LEU A 196 5.05 8.52 10.36
C LEU A 196 6.08 9.49 9.78
N GLU A 197 6.93 9.00 8.88
CA GLU A 197 7.94 9.82 8.19
C GLU A 197 7.48 10.23 6.79
N GLU A 198 6.61 9.43 6.16
CA GLU A 198 6.21 9.60 4.78
C GLU A 198 4.73 9.26 4.55
N MET A 199 4.01 10.21 3.94
CA MET A 199 2.64 10.03 3.47
C MET A 199 2.57 10.33 1.97
N VAL A 200 1.99 9.39 1.22
CA VAL A 200 1.77 9.51 -0.23
C VAL A 200 0.31 9.22 -0.54
N LEU A 201 -0.39 10.19 -1.13
CA LEU A 201 -1.76 10.06 -1.62
C LEU A 201 -1.74 10.27 -3.15
N CYS A 202 -2.14 9.26 -3.92
CA CYS A 202 -2.11 9.30 -5.39
C CYS A 202 -3.45 8.92 -6.00
N ASN A 203 -4.05 9.78 -6.82
CA ASN A 203 -5.38 9.57 -7.41
C ASN A 203 -6.45 9.36 -6.33
N CYS A 204 -6.40 10.12 -5.24
CA CYS A 204 -7.37 9.98 -4.14
C CYS A 204 -8.47 11.03 -4.24
N ILE A 205 -9.69 10.65 -3.85
CA ILE A 205 -10.78 11.58 -3.58
C ILE A 205 -10.61 12.09 -2.14
N LEU A 206 -10.57 13.40 -1.96
CA LEU A 206 -10.37 14.07 -0.68
C LEU A 206 -11.48 15.11 -0.44
N ASN A 207 -12.04 15.10 0.76
CA ASN A 207 -12.82 16.21 1.27
C ASN A 207 -11.92 17.26 1.94
N SER A 208 -12.53 18.36 2.38
CA SER A 208 -11.80 19.38 3.13
C SER A 208 -11.22 18.77 4.40
N CYS A 209 -9.90 18.88 4.58
CA CYS A 209 -9.21 18.17 5.65
C CYS A 209 -8.02 18.95 6.20
N SER A 210 -7.64 18.60 7.43
CA SER A 210 -6.42 19.08 8.07
C SER A 210 -5.40 17.96 8.23
N ILE A 211 -4.22 18.15 7.63
CA ILE A 211 -3.12 17.21 7.73
C ILE A 211 -2.11 17.76 8.74
N TYR A 212 -1.89 17.03 9.82
CA TYR A 212 -0.94 17.40 10.86
C TYR A 212 -0.04 16.21 11.24
N SER A 213 1.22 16.50 11.52
CA SER A 213 2.17 15.51 12.05
C SER A 213 3.37 16.24 12.64
N SER A 214 3.94 15.70 13.71
CA SER A 214 5.20 16.20 14.29
C SER A 214 6.44 15.46 13.75
N THR A 215 6.26 14.33 13.06
CA THR A 215 7.35 13.42 12.63
C THR A 215 7.49 13.30 11.11
N MET A 216 6.45 13.68 10.35
CA MET A 216 6.42 13.51 8.91
C MET A 216 7.42 14.43 8.19
N LYS A 217 8.29 13.82 7.39
CA LYS A 217 9.34 14.48 6.60
C LYS A 217 8.95 14.65 5.13
N ARG A 218 8.07 13.78 4.62
CA ARG A 218 7.69 13.75 3.21
C ARG A 218 6.17 13.64 3.06
N LEU A 219 5.56 14.62 2.40
CA LEU A 219 4.15 14.61 2.01
C LEU A 219 4.03 14.72 0.49
N VAL A 220 3.28 13.80 -0.10
CA VAL A 220 2.95 13.81 -1.54
C VAL A 220 1.45 13.69 -1.72
N LEU A 221 0.87 14.69 -2.40
CA LEU A 221 -0.47 14.67 -2.95
C LEU A 221 -0.32 14.70 -4.48
N ASP A 222 -0.79 13.67 -5.17
CA ASP A 222 -0.66 13.54 -6.61
C ASP A 222 -2.01 13.15 -7.22
N ASN A 223 -2.52 13.94 -8.15
CA ASN A 223 -3.82 13.75 -8.79
C ASN A 223 -5.01 13.61 -7.80
N CYS A 224 -4.97 14.37 -6.69
CA CYS A 224 -6.05 14.35 -5.70
C CYS A 224 -7.15 15.38 -6.05
N HIS A 225 -8.41 14.98 -5.91
CA HIS A 225 -9.56 15.82 -6.25
C HIS A 225 -10.70 15.61 -5.24
N SER A 226 -11.79 16.37 -5.33
CA SER A 226 -13.02 16.12 -4.57
C SER A 226 -14.12 15.61 -5.50
N ASP A 227 -15.02 14.78 -4.96
CA ASP A 227 -16.26 14.34 -5.63
C ASP A 227 -17.41 15.36 -5.47
N ILE A 228 -17.22 16.35 -4.59
CA ILE A 228 -18.22 17.39 -4.33
C ILE A 228 -18.08 18.49 -5.39
N THR A 229 -19.19 19.18 -5.67
CA THR A 229 -19.27 20.33 -6.59
C THR A 229 -18.32 21.49 -6.24
N SER A 230 -17.74 21.51 -5.04
CA SER A 230 -16.75 22.50 -4.61
C SER A 230 -15.42 21.83 -4.27
N PRO A 231 -14.28 22.33 -4.80
CA PRO A 231 -12.96 21.79 -4.44
C PRO A 231 -12.67 21.92 -2.92
N PRO A 232 -11.80 21.05 -2.35
CA PRO A 232 -11.59 20.96 -0.92
C PRO A 232 -10.67 22.08 -0.39
N ASP A 233 -10.87 22.45 0.87
CA ASP A 233 -9.91 23.25 1.64
C ASP A 233 -8.91 22.32 2.31
N ILE A 234 -7.61 22.52 2.04
CA ILE A 234 -6.54 21.72 2.62
C ILE A 234 -5.68 22.62 3.53
N LEU A 235 -5.62 22.25 4.81
CA LEU A 235 -4.71 22.83 5.79
C LEU A 235 -3.59 21.84 6.11
N ILE A 236 -2.34 22.24 5.88
CA ILE A 236 -1.15 21.43 6.21
C ILE A 236 -0.39 22.11 7.34
N SER A 237 -0.21 21.38 8.46
CA SER A 237 0.54 21.82 9.63
C SER A 237 1.56 20.79 10.09
N ILE A 238 2.76 20.82 9.50
CA ILE A 238 3.78 19.77 9.68
C ILE A 238 5.18 20.41 9.88
N PRO A 239 5.59 20.72 11.13
CA PRO A 239 6.85 21.44 11.42
C PRO A 239 8.11 20.71 10.97
N SER A 240 8.09 19.38 10.91
CA SER A 240 9.22 18.53 10.50
C SER A 240 9.26 18.23 9.00
N LEU A 241 8.33 18.78 8.21
CA LEU A 241 8.23 18.50 6.79
C LEU A 241 9.44 19.04 6.04
N ALA A 242 10.19 18.16 5.36
CA ALA A 242 11.35 18.52 4.55
C ALA A 242 11.01 18.58 3.05
N PHE A 243 10.06 17.75 2.60
CA PHE A 243 9.62 17.68 1.20
C PHE A 243 8.10 17.71 1.08
N LEU A 244 7.60 18.64 0.26
CA LEU A 244 6.20 18.73 -0.14
C LEU A 244 6.07 18.61 -1.65
N LYS A 245 5.22 17.68 -2.12
CA LYS A 245 4.73 17.65 -3.50
C LYS A 245 3.21 17.70 -3.51
N ILE A 246 2.65 18.66 -4.21
CA ILE A 246 1.24 18.74 -4.59
C ILE A 246 1.23 18.82 -6.10
N HIS A 247 0.66 17.85 -6.79
CA HIS A 247 0.70 17.79 -8.24
C HIS A 247 -0.64 17.35 -8.81
N ASN A 248 -1.11 18.08 -9.83
CA ASN A 248 -2.37 17.79 -10.51
C ASN A 248 -3.57 17.73 -9.56
N CYS A 249 -3.56 18.51 -8.47
CA CYS A 249 -4.64 18.52 -7.49
C CYS A 249 -5.61 19.68 -7.74
N THR A 250 -6.91 19.43 -7.52
CA THR A 250 -7.94 20.48 -7.45
C THR A 250 -8.15 20.87 -5.99
N VAL A 251 -7.94 22.15 -5.66
CA VAL A 251 -8.04 22.66 -4.28
C VAL A 251 -8.62 24.06 -4.26
N ARG A 252 -9.59 24.31 -3.40
CA ARG A 252 -10.23 25.63 -3.29
C ARG A 252 -9.33 26.58 -2.52
N LYS A 253 -8.89 26.17 -1.33
CA LYS A 253 -7.94 26.90 -0.51
C LYS A 253 -6.84 25.97 -0.02
N LEU A 254 -5.60 26.42 -0.15
CA LEU A 254 -4.44 25.75 0.41
C LEU A 254 -3.82 26.65 1.48
N LYS A 255 -3.69 26.14 2.69
CA LYS A 255 -3.09 26.86 3.82
C LYS A 255 -1.95 26.06 4.42
N PHE A 256 -0.86 26.76 4.68
CA PHE A 256 0.33 26.21 5.31
C PHE A 256 0.53 26.87 6.67
N LYS A 257 0.74 26.05 7.70
CA LYS A 257 1.06 26.51 9.05
C LYS A 257 2.26 25.71 9.54
N LYS A 258 3.23 26.34 10.22
CA LYS A 258 4.38 25.64 10.82
C LYS A 258 5.08 24.70 9.82
N LEU A 259 5.73 25.24 8.79
CA LEU A 259 6.56 24.49 7.82
C LEU A 259 8.03 24.90 7.91
N GLU A 260 8.54 25.04 9.14
CA GLU A 260 9.86 25.62 9.43
C GLU A 260 11.01 24.81 8.82
N SER A 261 10.86 23.48 8.72
CA SER A 261 11.86 22.56 8.19
C SER A 261 11.79 22.35 6.67
N LEU A 262 10.90 23.04 5.95
CA LEU A 262 10.62 22.74 4.55
C LEU A 262 11.79 23.16 3.64
N VAL A 263 12.43 22.16 3.03
CA VAL A 263 13.59 22.37 2.15
C VAL A 263 13.19 22.45 0.69
N LYS A 264 12.24 21.61 0.26
CA LYS A 264 11.82 21.49 -1.14
C LYS A 264 10.31 21.41 -1.26
N ALA A 265 9.75 22.25 -2.13
CA ALA A 265 8.33 22.28 -2.44
C ALA A 265 8.10 22.23 -3.95
N GLN A 266 7.19 21.35 -4.38
CA GLN A 266 6.69 21.28 -5.76
C GLN A 266 5.18 21.38 -5.71
N ILE A 267 4.63 22.50 -6.14
CA ILE A 267 3.19 22.76 -6.08
C ILE A 267 2.71 23.03 -7.50
N HIS A 268 1.87 22.12 -8.00
CA HIS A 268 1.16 22.19 -9.25
C HIS A 268 -0.32 21.88 -9.00
N CYS A 269 -1.16 22.90 -8.92
CA CYS A 269 -2.61 22.76 -8.80
C CYS A 269 -3.24 22.96 -10.19
N THR A 270 -4.29 22.23 -10.53
CA THR A 270 -5.02 22.37 -11.81
C THR A 270 -6.17 23.35 -11.72
N GLU A 271 -6.81 23.42 -10.56
CA GLU A 271 -7.83 24.42 -10.20
C GLU A 271 -7.47 25.01 -8.84
N PHE A 272 -7.43 26.34 -8.78
CA PHE A 272 -7.02 27.07 -7.59
C PHE A 272 -7.79 28.39 -7.48
N SER A 273 -8.74 28.45 -6.55
CA SER A 273 -9.57 29.65 -6.31
C SER A 273 -9.15 30.34 -5.01
N ASN A 274 -7.91 30.81 -4.93
CA ASN A 274 -7.48 31.60 -3.78
C ASN A 274 -7.64 33.09 -4.08
N GLU A 275 -8.41 33.79 -3.24
CA GLU A 275 -8.56 35.25 -3.30
C GLU A 275 -7.26 35.99 -2.90
N GLU A 276 -6.32 35.33 -2.21
CA GLU A 276 -5.03 35.92 -1.83
C GLU A 276 -3.87 34.90 -1.84
N PRO A 277 -2.63 35.32 -2.20
CA PRO A 277 -1.44 34.45 -2.23
C PRO A 277 -0.86 34.14 -0.83
N LEU A 278 -1.68 34.17 0.23
CA LEU A 278 -1.24 34.03 1.63
C LEU A 278 -0.51 32.70 1.90
N PHE A 279 -0.75 31.64 1.11
CA PHE A 279 -0.06 30.37 1.28
C PHE A 279 1.46 30.50 1.05
N LEU A 280 1.92 31.48 0.27
CA LEU A 280 3.36 31.73 0.05
C LEU A 280 4.10 32.06 1.35
N THR A 281 3.42 32.61 2.36
CA THR A 281 4.01 32.90 3.67
C THR A 281 4.49 31.63 4.39
N GLY A 282 3.90 30.47 4.09
CA GLY A 282 4.34 29.18 4.62
C GLY A 282 5.53 28.57 3.91
N LEU A 283 6.01 29.16 2.81
CA LEU A 283 7.09 28.64 1.95
C LEU A 283 8.40 29.43 2.04
N LEU A 284 8.52 30.33 3.02
CA LEU A 284 9.64 31.29 3.12
C LEU A 284 11.03 30.63 3.30
N ASN A 285 11.10 29.43 3.87
CA ASN A 285 12.35 28.74 4.16
C ASN A 285 12.82 27.78 3.03
N VAL A 286 12.09 27.71 1.92
CA VAL A 286 12.30 26.70 0.88
C VAL A 286 13.52 27.04 0.02
N THR A 287 14.45 26.09 -0.12
CA THR A 287 15.65 26.22 -0.98
C THR A 287 15.39 25.83 -2.45
N SER A 288 14.38 24.99 -2.70
CA SER A 288 13.98 24.55 -4.04
C SER A 288 12.45 24.62 -4.16
N LEU A 289 11.94 25.64 -4.85
CA LEU A 289 10.52 25.83 -5.09
C LEU A 289 10.19 25.68 -6.59
N LYS A 290 9.25 24.79 -6.92
CA LYS A 290 8.58 24.75 -8.22
C LYS A 290 7.10 25.06 -8.01
N LEU A 291 6.62 26.15 -8.60
CA LEU A 291 5.24 26.60 -8.47
C LEU A 291 4.60 26.72 -9.85
N VAL A 292 3.50 26.01 -10.07
CA VAL A 292 2.66 26.10 -11.28
C VAL A 292 1.22 26.20 -10.80
N ILE A 293 0.60 27.37 -10.93
CA ILE A 293 -0.78 27.61 -10.52
C ILE A 293 -1.52 28.16 -11.74
N PRO A 294 -2.76 27.72 -12.02
CA PRO A 294 -3.57 28.29 -13.09
C PRO A 294 -3.73 29.79 -12.84
N MET A 295 -3.41 30.60 -13.85
CA MET A 295 -3.80 32.01 -13.84
C MET A 295 -5.31 32.06 -14.09
N VAL A 296 -6.06 32.53 -13.10
CA VAL A 296 -7.49 32.85 -13.23
C VAL A 296 -7.62 34.19 -13.94
#